data_AF-A0A7F5REH3-F1
#
_entry.id   AF-A0A7F5REH3-F1
#
_cell.length_a   1.000
_cell.length_b   1.000
_cell.length_c   1.000
_cell.angle_alpha   90.00
_cell.angle_beta   90.00
_cell.angle_gamma   90.00
#
_symmetry.space_group_name_H-M   'P 1'
#
loop_
_entity.id
_entity.type
_entity.pdbx_description
1 polymer ?
#
loop_
_entity_poly.entity_id
_entity_poly.type
_entity_poly.pdbx_seq_one_letter_code
_entity_poly.pdbx_strand_id
1 'polypeptide(L)'
;MNLSRHNVSYRIWSFKPKLKDNLPKRDELELRILIRCKLDACEKLENNTLQPVVVAPKLEYQLGYGAEEPTKSELSNLWTSLFFRPYSNLHRVRLNPANGEVILTEACSLQTVNLEAMHFHKNKPSLGLHVVYRICQELVQQEIGAYILHHTPKEGAFVSLLKAVEINKGEPRIGVYDLHTEYKVINCEPVHKHPWRPIDPNFILPIHTAFKRMPGMFIPRDKKDPVKAKRKKKSKSLRNKKR
;
A
#
# COMPACT_ATOMS: atom_id res chain seq x y z
N MET A 1 -15.97 5.04 34.96
CA MET A 1 -14.67 4.76 34.32
C MET A 1 -14.28 5.98 33.49
N ASN A 2 -13.28 6.74 33.93
CA ASN A 2 -12.76 7.86 33.14
C ASN A 2 -12.08 7.29 31.89
N LEU A 3 -12.76 7.32 30.73
CA LEU A 3 -12.11 7.14 29.44
C LEU A 3 -11.07 8.26 29.31
N SER A 4 -9.80 7.91 29.42
CA SER A 4 -8.71 8.84 29.15
C SER A 4 -8.91 9.45 27.76
N ARG A 5 -8.95 10.78 27.69
CA ARG A 5 -9.17 11.61 26.48
C ARG A 5 -8.11 11.44 25.37
N HIS A 6 -7.28 10.41 25.43
CA HIS A 6 -6.03 10.31 24.71
C HIS A 6 -6.04 9.03 23.88
N ASN A 7 -6.22 9.17 22.56
CA ASN A 7 -6.17 8.08 21.58
C ASN A 7 -4.74 7.75 21.15
N VAL A 8 -3.75 8.05 21.98
CA VAL A 8 -2.34 7.86 21.71
C VAL A 8 -1.74 6.99 22.79
N SER A 9 -0.98 5.98 22.39
CA SER A 9 -0.22 5.11 23.27
C SER A 9 1.26 5.16 22.89
N TYR A 10 2.12 5.10 23.90
CA TYR A 10 3.57 5.04 23.71
C TYR A 10 4.06 3.69 24.19
N ARG A 11 4.86 3.02 23.36
CA ARG A 11 5.37 1.67 23.66
C ARG A 11 6.85 1.62 23.39
N ILE A 12 7.60 1.07 24.34
CA ILE A 12 9.04 0.83 24.16
C ILE A 12 9.20 -0.54 23.50
N TRP A 13 9.97 -0.58 22.42
CA TRP A 13 10.32 -1.79 21.70
C TRP A 13 11.83 -2.00 21.77
N SER A 14 12.25 -3.19 22.19
CA SER A 14 13.66 -3.50 22.37
C SER A 14 14.13 -4.45 21.26
N PHE A 15 15.09 -3.99 20.46
CA PHE A 15 15.85 -4.83 19.56
C PHE A 15 17.02 -5.42 20.35
N LYS A 16 16.87 -6.69 20.72
CA LYS A 16 17.97 -7.46 21.32
C LYS A 16 18.69 -8.24 20.23
N PRO A 17 20.02 -8.11 20.14
CA PRO A 17 20.78 -8.96 19.25
C PRO A 17 20.67 -10.43 19.68
N LYS A 18 20.59 -11.34 18.71
CA LYS A 18 20.68 -12.77 19.02
C LYS A 18 22.15 -13.12 19.09
N LEU A 19 22.70 -13.29 20.30
CA LEU A 19 24.02 -13.89 20.46
C LEU A 19 24.05 -15.21 19.67
N LYS A 20 24.87 -15.26 18.62
CA LYS A 20 25.28 -16.50 17.97
C LYS A 20 26.74 -16.69 18.34
N ASP A 21 27.04 -17.80 19.02
CA ASP A 21 28.33 -18.05 19.67
C ASP A 21 29.58 -18.12 18.75
N ASN A 22 29.44 -18.00 17.42
CA ASN A 22 30.52 -18.35 16.48
C ASN A 22 30.77 -17.35 15.33
N LEU A 23 30.39 -16.07 15.45
CA LEU A 23 30.78 -15.03 14.46
C LEU A 23 31.47 -13.84 15.14
N PRO A 24 32.47 -13.21 14.47
CA PRO A 24 33.16 -12.05 15.02
C PRO A 24 32.14 -10.94 15.32
N LYS A 25 32.19 -10.47 16.57
CA LYS A 25 31.34 -9.44 17.15
C LYS A 25 31.44 -8.16 16.31
N ARG A 26 30.48 -7.92 15.41
CA ARG A 26 30.08 -6.53 15.16
C ARG A 26 29.29 -6.11 16.39
N ASP A 27 29.65 -4.98 17.00
CA ASP A 27 29.02 -4.47 18.21
C ASP A 27 27.51 -4.39 18.05
N GLU A 28 26.86 -5.42 18.56
CA GLU A 28 25.44 -5.65 18.41
C GLU A 28 24.76 -4.81 19.50
N LEU A 29 24.48 -3.54 19.16
CA LEU A 29 23.89 -2.56 20.07
C LEU A 29 22.46 -2.97 20.47
N GLU A 30 22.19 -3.04 21.78
CA GLU A 30 20.81 -3.12 22.26
C GLU A 30 20.11 -1.78 22.03
N LEU A 31 19.12 -1.76 21.15
CA LEU A 31 18.37 -0.55 20.81
C LEU A 31 16.98 -0.59 21.42
N ARG A 32 16.62 0.46 22.15
CA ARG A 32 15.27 0.68 22.69
C ARG A 32 14.63 1.84 21.96
N ILE A 33 13.54 1.57 21.25
CA ILE A 33 12.82 2.56 20.45
C ILE A 33 11.47 2.84 21.10
N LEU A 34 11.19 4.11 21.37
CA LEU A 34 9.87 4.54 21.83
C LEU A 34 8.97 4.81 20.61
N ILE A 35 7.93 4.02 20.44
CA ILE A 35 7.00 4.11 19.32
C ILE A 35 5.70 4.73 19.81
N ARG A 36 5.31 5.85 19.18
CA ARG A 36 4.00 6.48 19.38
C ARG A 36 2.99 5.86 18.42
N CYS A 37 1.94 5.25 18.96
CA CYS A 37 0.85 4.67 18.19
C CYS A 37 -0.45 5.44 18.46
N LYS A 38 -1.22 5.73 17.40
CA LYS A 38 -2.56 6.29 17.51
C LYS A 38 -3.61 5.19 17.36
N LEU A 39 -4.67 5.25 18.14
CA LEU A 39 -5.83 4.37 18.04
C LEU A 39 -6.91 5.10 17.22
N ASP A 40 -7.47 4.41 16.23
CA ASP A 40 -8.43 5.00 15.30
C ASP A 40 -9.85 4.89 15.86
N ALA A 41 -10.24 3.69 16.31
CA ALA A 41 -11.53 3.43 16.92
C ALA A 41 -11.45 2.28 17.95
N CYS A 42 -12.51 2.11 18.74
CA CYS A 42 -12.74 0.93 19.57
C CYS A 42 -14.10 0.34 19.23
N GLU A 43 -14.15 -0.98 19.10
CA GLU A 43 -15.37 -1.75 18.91
C GLU A 43 -15.76 -2.45 20.21
N LYS A 44 -17.06 -2.51 20.51
CA LYS A 44 -17.57 -3.23 21.68
C LYS A 44 -18.00 -4.62 21.26
N LEU A 45 -17.32 -5.63 21.78
CA LEU A 45 -17.63 -7.04 21.52
C LEU A 45 -18.87 -7.49 22.31
N GLU A 46 -19.45 -8.62 21.94
CA GLU A 46 -20.65 -9.20 22.56
C GLU A 46 -20.48 -9.44 24.07
N ASN A 47 -19.27 -9.77 24.51
CA ASN A 47 -18.90 -9.95 25.92
C ASN A 47 -18.68 -8.61 26.66
N ASN A 48 -19.12 -7.48 26.10
CA ASN A 48 -18.91 -6.11 26.58
C ASN A 48 -17.44 -5.65 26.67
N THR A 49 -16.47 -6.42 26.15
CA THR A 49 -15.07 -5.97 26.10
C THR A 49 -14.86 -4.99 24.95
N LEU A 50 -13.95 -4.02 25.16
CA LEU A 50 -13.57 -3.05 24.14
C LEU A 50 -12.34 -3.57 23.40
N GLN A 51 -12.46 -3.70 22.08
CA GLN A 51 -11.38 -4.08 21.20
C GLN A 51 -10.90 -2.87 20.40
N PRO A 52 -9.60 -2.53 20.45
CA PRO A 52 -9.01 -1.54 19.54
C PRO A 52 -9.19 -1.92 18.08
N VAL A 53 -9.44 -0.93 17.24
CA VAL A 53 -9.58 -1.10 15.80
C VAL A 53 -8.71 -0.11 15.06
N VAL A 54 -7.99 -0.61 14.07
CA VAL A 54 -7.35 0.18 13.02
C VAL A 54 -8.31 0.27 11.85
N VAL A 55 -8.55 1.46 11.34
CA VAL A 55 -9.40 1.66 10.16
C VAL A 55 -8.52 2.13 9.01
N ALA A 56 -8.58 1.43 7.88
CA ALA A 56 -7.79 1.82 6.71
C ALA A 56 -8.62 1.77 5.43
N PRO A 57 -8.56 2.83 4.59
CA PRO A 57 -9.22 2.81 3.30
C PRO A 57 -8.45 1.93 2.31
N LYS A 58 -9.19 1.26 1.43
CA LYS A 58 -8.68 0.58 0.25
C LYS A 58 -9.45 1.10 -0.96
N LEU A 59 -8.77 1.86 -1.81
CA LEU A 59 -9.38 2.43 -3.01
C LEU A 59 -9.50 1.36 -4.10
N GLU A 60 -10.64 1.32 -4.78
CA GLU A 60 -10.96 0.38 -5.85
C GLU A 60 -11.27 1.11 -7.15
N TYR A 61 -10.38 1.04 -8.14
CA TYR A 61 -10.57 1.73 -9.43
C TYR A 61 -11.31 0.86 -10.46
N GLN A 62 -11.35 -0.45 -10.24
CA GLN A 62 -11.86 -1.45 -11.19
C GLN A 62 -13.04 -2.28 -10.64
N LEU A 63 -13.93 -1.66 -9.86
CA LEU A 63 -15.08 -2.31 -9.23
C LEU A 63 -15.99 -3.11 -10.17
N GLY A 64 -16.04 -2.75 -11.46
CA GLY A 64 -16.82 -3.49 -12.47
C GLY A 64 -16.28 -4.90 -12.76
N TYR A 65 -14.98 -5.11 -12.55
CA TYR A 65 -14.30 -6.40 -12.73
C TYR A 65 -14.12 -7.15 -11.41
N GLY A 66 -13.85 -6.44 -10.32
CA GLY A 66 -13.81 -7.04 -9.00
C GLY A 66 -12.98 -6.22 -8.01
N ALA A 67 -12.60 -6.87 -6.91
CA ALA A 67 -11.74 -6.26 -5.91
C ALA A 67 -10.28 -6.29 -6.38
N GLU A 68 -9.60 -5.16 -6.33
CA GLU A 68 -8.18 -5.10 -6.67
C GLU A 68 -7.32 -5.72 -5.56
N GLU A 69 -6.26 -6.39 -6.01
CA GLU A 69 -5.20 -6.87 -5.13
C GLU A 69 -4.55 -5.69 -4.38
N PRO A 70 -4.40 -5.79 -3.05
CA PRO A 70 -3.61 -4.83 -2.28
C PRO A 70 -2.16 -4.81 -2.78
N THR A 71 -1.57 -3.63 -2.90
CA THR A 71 -0.16 -3.49 -3.27
C THR A 71 0.77 -3.92 -2.13
N LYS A 72 2.02 -4.23 -2.47
CA LYS A 72 3.06 -4.56 -1.49
C LYS A 72 3.22 -3.48 -0.42
N SER A 73 3.16 -2.20 -0.81
CA SER A 73 3.29 -1.07 0.13
C SER A 73 2.07 -0.94 1.02
N GLU A 74 0.86 -1.05 0.48
CA GLU A 74 -0.39 -1.05 1.27
C GLU A 74 -0.35 -2.17 2.33
N LEU A 75 -0.03 -3.40 1.93
CA LEU A 75 0.05 -4.54 2.84
C LEU A 75 1.15 -4.37 3.90
N SER A 76 2.32 -3.88 3.52
CA SER A 76 3.42 -3.62 4.46
C SER A 76 3.04 -2.54 5.47
N ASN A 77 2.35 -1.49 5.03
CA ASN A 77 1.87 -0.41 5.90
C ASN A 77 0.79 -0.93 6.86
N LEU A 78 -0.21 -1.68 6.37
CA LEU A 78 -1.26 -2.28 7.20
C LEU A 78 -0.68 -3.24 8.23
N TRP A 79 0.23 -4.11 7.80
CA TRP A 79 0.92 -5.05 8.68
C TRP A 79 1.69 -4.32 9.77
N THR A 80 2.50 -3.31 9.41
CA THR A 80 3.29 -2.51 10.36
C THR A 80 2.38 -1.81 11.38
N SER A 81 1.29 -1.24 10.88
CA SER A 81 0.25 -0.60 11.66
C SER A 81 -0.36 -1.54 12.72
N LEU A 82 -0.70 -2.76 12.34
CA LEU A 82 -1.27 -3.76 13.25
C LEU A 82 -0.21 -4.33 14.20
N PHE A 83 1.01 -4.55 13.72
CA PHE A 83 2.11 -5.11 14.50
C PHE A 83 2.45 -4.23 15.72
N PHE A 84 2.52 -2.92 15.54
CA PHE A 84 2.81 -1.98 16.64
C PHE A 84 1.58 -1.65 17.50
N ARG A 85 0.38 -2.07 17.08
CA ARG A 85 -0.89 -1.89 17.80
C ARG A 85 -1.44 -3.26 18.21
N PRO A 86 -0.86 -3.92 19.22
CA PRO A 86 -1.30 -5.26 19.58
C PRO A 86 -2.74 -5.27 20.08
N TYR A 87 -3.39 -6.42 19.91
CA TYR A 87 -4.83 -6.65 20.17
C TYR A 87 -5.78 -5.87 19.28
N SER A 88 -5.26 -5.05 18.34
CA SER A 88 -6.10 -4.38 17.36
C SER A 88 -6.44 -5.29 16.18
N ASN A 89 -7.68 -5.15 15.70
CA ASN A 89 -8.11 -5.69 14.42
C ASN A 89 -8.13 -4.57 13.37
N LEU A 90 -8.01 -4.95 12.10
CA LEU A 90 -8.13 -4.01 10.98
C LEU A 90 -9.55 -4.07 10.41
N HIS A 91 -10.21 -2.93 10.32
CA HIS A 91 -11.36 -2.73 9.43
C HIS A 91 -10.88 -2.07 8.15
N ARG A 92 -10.76 -2.87 7.09
CA ARG A 92 -10.37 -2.42 5.76
C ARG A 92 -11.62 -2.01 5.00
N VAL A 93 -11.73 -0.73 4.69
CA VAL A 93 -12.92 -0.14 4.06
C VAL A 93 -12.64 0.03 2.57
N ARG A 94 -13.29 -0.77 1.73
CA ARG A 94 -13.20 -0.66 0.27
C ARG A 94 -14.10 0.46 -0.23
N LEU A 95 -13.50 1.41 -0.92
CA LEU A 95 -14.15 2.65 -1.36
C LEU A 95 -14.05 2.81 -2.87
N ASN A 96 -15.11 3.34 -3.47
CA ASN A 96 -15.05 3.87 -4.82
C ASN A 96 -14.39 5.28 -4.76
N PRO A 97 -13.22 5.47 -5.40
CA PRO A 97 -12.51 6.74 -5.35
C PRO A 97 -13.23 7.89 -6.06
N ALA A 98 -14.16 7.60 -6.98
CA ALA A 98 -14.85 8.64 -7.77
C ALA A 98 -15.96 9.35 -6.99
N ASN A 99 -16.68 8.64 -6.13
CA ASN A 99 -17.83 9.16 -5.37
C ASN A 99 -17.69 8.99 -3.84
N GLY A 100 -16.63 8.33 -3.37
CA GLY A 100 -16.40 8.06 -1.95
C GLY A 100 -17.32 7.00 -1.35
N GLU A 101 -18.07 6.27 -2.18
CA GLU A 101 -19.03 5.27 -1.73
C GLU A 101 -18.34 4.07 -1.08
N VAL A 102 -18.88 3.61 0.05
CA VAL A 102 -18.41 2.42 0.75
C VAL A 102 -18.98 1.18 0.07
N ILE A 103 -18.10 0.37 -0.51
CA ILE A 103 -18.47 -0.86 -1.20
C ILE A 103 -18.59 -2.03 -0.24
N LEU A 104 -17.59 -2.18 0.63
CA LEU A 104 -17.51 -3.26 1.61
C LEU A 104 -16.56 -2.86 2.74
N THR A 105 -16.84 -3.33 3.96
CA THR A 105 -15.89 -3.27 5.08
C THR A 105 -15.50 -4.69 5.49
N GLU A 106 -14.21 -4.95 5.54
CA GLU A 106 -13.63 -6.25 5.89
C GLU A 106 -12.92 -6.18 7.23
N ALA A 107 -13.23 -7.12 8.13
CA ALA A 107 -12.42 -7.36 9.31
C ALA A 107 -11.22 -8.25 8.92
N CYS A 108 -10.00 -7.76 9.15
CA CYS A 108 -8.76 -8.45 8.85
C CYS A 108 -7.90 -8.56 10.11
N SER A 109 -7.28 -9.72 10.30
CA SER A 109 -6.26 -9.92 11.34
C SER A 109 -4.85 -9.61 10.79
N LEU A 110 -3.88 -9.46 11.70
CA LEU A 110 -2.45 -9.36 11.32
C LEU A 110 -2.02 -10.60 10.51
N GLN A 111 -2.51 -11.78 10.86
CA GLN A 111 -2.24 -13.03 10.16
C GLN A 111 -2.80 -13.00 8.74
N THR A 112 -4.03 -12.52 8.56
CA THR A 112 -4.67 -12.37 7.24
C THR A 112 -3.85 -11.45 6.34
N VAL A 113 -3.48 -10.27 6.82
CA VAL A 113 -2.65 -9.31 6.08
C VAL A 113 -1.29 -9.93 5.71
N ASN A 114 -0.69 -10.70 6.62
CA ASN A 114 0.58 -11.39 6.36
C ASN A 114 0.45 -12.48 5.29
N LEU A 115 -0.65 -13.24 5.30
CA LEU A 115 -0.94 -14.25 4.28
C LEU A 115 -1.17 -13.61 2.90
N GLU A 116 -1.91 -12.50 2.83
CA GLU A 116 -2.09 -11.73 1.60
C GLU A 116 -0.75 -11.22 1.04
N ALA A 117 0.11 -10.68 1.90
CA ALA A 117 1.46 -10.22 1.51
C ALA A 117 2.33 -11.34 0.95
N MET A 118 2.21 -12.54 1.52
CA MET A 118 2.90 -13.72 1.02
C MET A 118 2.29 -14.24 -0.29
N HIS A 119 0.97 -14.24 -0.40
CA HIS A 119 0.25 -14.78 -1.54
C HIS A 119 0.46 -13.91 -2.80
N PHE A 120 0.18 -12.61 -2.71
CA PHE A 120 0.25 -11.71 -3.87
C PHE A 120 1.67 -11.28 -4.21
N HIS A 121 2.52 -11.03 -3.20
CA HIS A 121 3.81 -10.38 -3.40
C HIS A 121 5.02 -11.20 -2.97
N LYS A 122 4.82 -12.45 -2.49
CA LYS A 122 5.88 -13.29 -1.89
C LYS A 122 6.69 -12.53 -0.83
N ASN A 123 6.03 -11.61 -0.12
CA ASN A 123 6.65 -10.65 0.78
C ASN A 123 6.35 -11.00 2.24
N LYS A 124 7.38 -10.92 3.09
CA LYS A 124 7.24 -11.03 4.56
C LYS A 124 7.49 -9.64 5.17
N PRO A 125 6.46 -8.85 5.49
CA PRO A 125 6.63 -7.51 6.06
C PRO A 125 7.49 -7.49 7.33
N SER A 126 7.47 -8.57 8.12
CA SER A 126 8.30 -8.73 9.32
C SER A 126 9.80 -8.64 9.05
N LEU A 127 10.28 -9.00 7.85
CA LEU A 127 11.69 -8.84 7.49
C LEU A 127 12.12 -7.37 7.42
N GLY A 128 11.17 -6.46 7.17
CA GLY A 128 11.42 -5.01 7.18
C GLY A 128 11.89 -4.49 8.55
N LEU A 129 11.53 -5.16 9.65
CA LEU A 129 12.01 -4.79 10.99
C LEU A 129 13.54 -4.94 11.11
N HIS A 130 14.15 -5.89 10.38
CA HIS A 130 15.60 -6.02 10.36
C HIS A 130 16.26 -4.83 9.65
N VAL A 131 15.64 -4.32 8.58
CA VAL A 131 16.12 -3.13 7.87
C VAL A 131 16.05 -1.91 8.79
N VAL A 132 14.93 -1.73 9.51
CA VAL A 132 14.78 -0.66 10.51
C VAL A 132 15.87 -0.76 11.58
N TYR A 133 16.11 -1.96 12.11
CA TYR A 133 17.19 -2.18 13.08
C TYR A 133 18.55 -1.76 12.54
N ARG A 134 18.91 -2.19 11.32
CA ARG A 134 20.17 -1.82 10.68
C ARG A 134 20.29 -0.30 10.51
N ILE A 135 19.24 0.36 10.04
CA ILE A 135 19.22 1.82 9.92
C ILE A 135 19.47 2.49 11.27
N CYS A 136 18.81 2.02 12.34
CA CYS A 136 19.03 2.55 13.68
C CYS A 136 20.45 2.29 14.20
N GLN A 137 21.05 1.14 13.91
CA GLN A 137 22.45 0.86 14.27
C GLN A 137 23.42 1.82 13.58
N GLU A 138 23.25 2.04 12.27
CA GLU A 138 24.08 2.97 11.50
C GLU A 138 23.92 4.41 12.01
N LEU A 139 22.68 4.83 12.31
CA LEU A 139 22.37 6.16 12.85
C LEU A 139 23.04 6.43 14.20
N VAL A 140 23.13 5.43 15.08
CA VAL A 140 23.78 5.59 16.40
C VAL A 140 25.29 5.80 16.28
N GLN A 141 25.91 5.31 15.21
CA GLN A 141 27.34 5.49 14.93
C GLN A 141 27.65 6.84 14.26
N GLN A 142 26.63 7.56 13.79
CA GLN A 142 26.83 8.86 13.18
C GLN A 142 26.98 9.96 14.22
N GLU A 143 27.66 11.04 13.83
CA GLU A 143 27.76 12.26 14.63
C GLU A 143 26.39 12.89 14.87
N ILE A 144 26.29 13.74 15.91
CA ILE A 144 25.08 14.51 16.16
C ILE A 144 24.83 15.44 14.97
N GLY A 145 23.65 15.33 14.36
CA GLY A 145 23.28 16.13 13.19
C GLY A 145 21.89 15.79 12.67
N ALA A 146 21.47 16.51 11.63
CA ALA A 146 20.26 16.20 10.89
C ALA A 146 20.60 15.27 9.72
N TYR A 147 19.79 14.23 9.55
CA TYR A 147 19.97 13.23 8.51
C TYR A 147 18.66 12.98 7.76
N ILE A 148 18.78 12.60 6.50
CA ILE A 148 17.67 12.15 5.67
C ILE A 148 17.97 10.76 5.14
N LEU A 149 16.95 9.92 5.26
CA LEU A 149 16.94 8.61 4.63
C LEU A 149 16.39 8.78 3.21
N HIS A 150 17.23 8.52 2.21
CA HIS A 150 16.90 8.68 0.80
C HIS A 150 16.87 7.31 0.11
N HIS A 151 15.82 7.08 -0.68
CA HIS A 151 15.65 5.87 -1.47
C HIS A 151 15.10 6.24 -2.83
N THR A 152 15.79 5.82 -3.89
CA THR A 152 15.24 5.91 -5.26
C THR A 152 14.94 4.53 -5.83
N PRO A 153 13.95 4.41 -6.74
CA PRO A 153 13.68 3.15 -7.44
C PRO A 153 14.92 2.57 -8.17
N LYS A 154 15.87 3.43 -8.57
CA LYS A 154 17.13 3.03 -9.24
C LYS A 154 18.11 2.35 -8.29
N GLU A 155 18.10 2.71 -7.01
CA GLU A 155 18.96 2.13 -5.97
C GLU A 155 18.47 0.74 -5.52
N GLY A 156 17.27 0.34 -5.96
CA GLY A 156 16.74 -1.00 -5.70
C GLY A 156 16.53 -1.26 -4.21
N ALA A 157 17.35 -2.15 -3.63
CA ALA A 157 17.27 -2.53 -2.21
C ALA A 157 18.16 -1.68 -1.29
N PHE A 158 19.00 -0.80 -1.85
CA PHE A 158 19.89 0.05 -1.09
C PHE A 158 19.21 1.35 -0.72
N VAL A 159 19.56 1.90 0.44
CA VAL A 159 19.05 3.16 0.96
C VAL A 159 20.25 4.00 1.37
N SER A 160 20.25 5.28 1.01
CA SER A 160 21.31 6.22 1.36
C SER A 160 20.94 7.04 2.59
N LEU A 161 21.93 7.25 3.47
CA LEU A 161 21.80 8.16 4.60
C LEU A 161 22.57 9.44 4.29
N LEU A 162 21.85 10.53 4.09
CA LEU A 162 22.41 11.83 3.72
C LEU A 162 22.49 12.73 4.97
N LYS A 163 23.68 13.27 5.28
CA LYS A 163 23.86 14.24 6.36
C LYS A 163 23.54 15.65 5.87
N ALA A 164 22.83 16.43 6.67
CA ALA A 164 22.59 17.84 6.37
C ALA A 164 23.92 18.61 6.42
N VAL A 165 24.09 19.52 5.47
CA VAL A 165 25.27 20.39 5.35
C VAL A 165 24.80 21.83 5.36
N GLU A 166 25.43 22.66 6.18
CA GLU A 166 25.24 24.10 6.12
C GLU A 166 26.05 24.64 4.93
N ILE A 167 25.34 25.10 3.89
CA ILE A 167 25.99 25.65 2.70
C ILE A 167 26.15 27.16 2.91
N ASN A 168 27.39 27.61 3.04
CA ASN A 168 27.71 29.03 3.03
C ASN A 168 27.48 29.64 1.64
N LYS A 169 27.03 30.90 1.58
CA LYS A 169 26.84 31.61 0.31
C LYS A 169 28.17 31.73 -0.44
N GLY A 170 28.37 30.90 -1.47
CA GLY A 170 29.53 30.97 -2.37
C GLY A 170 30.26 29.65 -2.61
N GLU A 171 30.00 28.60 -1.83
CA GLU A 171 30.64 27.30 -2.02
C GLU A 171 29.99 26.46 -3.13
N PRO A 172 30.78 25.72 -3.94
CA PRO A 172 30.25 24.89 -5.01
C PRO A 172 29.42 23.73 -4.43
N ARG A 173 28.15 23.63 -4.85
CA ARG A 173 27.18 22.61 -4.42
C ARG A 173 27.40 21.22 -5.07
N ILE A 174 28.64 20.85 -5.36
CA ILE A 174 28.92 19.59 -6.06
C ILE A 174 28.66 18.42 -5.10
N GLY A 175 27.76 17.52 -5.51
CA GLY A 175 27.40 16.34 -4.70
C GLY A 175 26.43 16.62 -3.54
N VAL A 176 25.86 17.82 -3.45
CA VAL A 176 24.87 18.17 -2.42
C VAL A 176 23.46 17.97 -2.95
N TYR A 177 22.66 17.20 -2.22
CA TYR A 177 21.27 16.95 -2.55
C TYR A 177 20.38 18.10 -2.05
N ASP A 178 19.77 18.84 -2.99
CA ASP A 178 18.89 19.98 -2.69
C ASP A 178 17.42 19.57 -2.66
N LEU A 179 16.92 19.31 -1.46
CA LEU A 179 15.51 18.99 -1.19
C LEU A 179 14.55 20.07 -1.71
N HIS A 180 14.92 21.35 -1.58
CA HIS A 180 14.02 22.42 -1.99
C HIS A 180 13.83 22.41 -3.50
N THR A 181 14.87 22.09 -4.27
CA THR A 181 14.77 22.02 -5.72
C THR A 181 13.91 20.82 -6.16
N GLU A 182 14.06 19.67 -5.50
CA GLU A 182 13.26 18.48 -5.81
C GLU A 182 11.77 18.67 -5.50
N TYR A 183 11.44 19.21 -4.32
CA TYR A 183 10.04 19.39 -3.89
C TYR A 183 9.38 20.68 -4.41
N LYS A 184 10.14 21.61 -5.02
CA LYS A 184 9.56 22.78 -5.72
C LYS A 184 8.74 22.37 -6.95
N VAL A 185 9.15 21.29 -7.61
CA VAL A 185 8.43 20.74 -8.76
C VAL A 185 7.41 19.73 -8.24
N ILE A 186 6.34 20.22 -7.61
CA ILE A 186 5.16 19.37 -7.42
C ILE A 186 4.53 19.21 -8.80
N ASN A 187 4.94 18.16 -9.50
CA ASN A 187 4.27 17.75 -10.72
C ASN A 187 2.91 17.17 -10.29
N CYS A 188 1.95 18.06 -10.04
CA CYS A 188 0.53 17.75 -9.96
C CYS A 188 0.04 17.38 -11.36
N GLU A 189 0.68 16.41 -12.02
CA GLU A 189 0.00 15.75 -13.12
C GLU A 189 -1.20 15.04 -12.47
N PRO A 190 -2.44 15.40 -12.82
CA PRO A 190 -3.58 14.60 -12.42
C PRO A 190 -3.26 13.17 -12.83
N VAL A 191 -3.27 12.26 -11.86
CA VAL A 191 -3.01 10.83 -12.05
C VAL A 191 -4.14 10.27 -12.92
N HIS A 192 -4.11 10.57 -14.22
CA HIS A 192 -5.12 10.17 -15.21
C HIS A 192 -4.95 8.71 -15.62
N LYS A 193 -3.89 8.06 -15.14
CA LYS A 193 -3.68 6.62 -15.29
C LYS A 193 -3.64 6.02 -13.90
N HIS A 194 -4.81 5.69 -13.37
CA HIS A 194 -4.88 4.78 -12.24
C HIS A 194 -4.11 3.51 -12.62
N PRO A 195 -3.12 3.08 -11.81
CA PRO A 195 -2.37 1.87 -12.15
C PRO A 195 -3.36 0.72 -12.26
N TRP A 196 -3.40 0.06 -13.41
CA TRP A 196 -4.25 -1.10 -13.62
C TRP A 196 -3.73 -2.24 -12.72
N ARG A 197 -4.36 -2.40 -11.56
CA ARG A 197 -3.99 -3.42 -10.59
C ARG A 197 -4.64 -4.76 -10.94
N PRO A 198 -3.99 -5.89 -10.68
CA PRO A 198 -4.64 -7.18 -10.80
C PRO A 198 -5.89 -7.26 -9.91
N ILE A 199 -6.88 -8.03 -10.36
CA ILE A 199 -8.11 -8.33 -9.61
C ILE A 199 -7.88 -9.63 -8.84
N ASP A 200 -8.27 -9.66 -7.57
CA ASP A 200 -8.31 -10.90 -6.79
C ASP A 200 -9.52 -11.74 -7.22
N PRO A 201 -9.32 -12.88 -7.91
CA PRO A 201 -10.43 -13.71 -8.38
C PRO A 201 -11.16 -14.43 -7.24
N ASN A 202 -10.54 -14.55 -6.07
CA ASN A 202 -11.12 -15.24 -4.91
C ASN A 202 -11.94 -14.29 -4.03
N PHE A 203 -11.86 -12.98 -4.27
CA PHE A 203 -12.56 -11.99 -3.46
C PHE A 203 -13.92 -11.60 -4.05
N ILE A 204 -15.00 -12.03 -3.37
CA ILE A 204 -16.37 -11.80 -3.82
C ILE A 204 -16.94 -10.50 -3.23
N LEU A 205 -16.92 -9.42 -4.00
CA LEU A 205 -17.69 -8.20 -3.69
C LEU A 205 -19.22 -8.40 -3.73
N PRO A 206 -20.02 -7.56 -3.03
CA PRO A 206 -21.49 -7.65 -3.03
C PRO A 206 -22.13 -7.64 -4.42
N ILE A 207 -21.55 -6.89 -5.35
CA ILE A 207 -22.01 -6.82 -6.75
C ILE A 207 -21.96 -8.18 -7.46
N HIS A 208 -20.96 -9.01 -7.16
CA HIS A 208 -20.81 -10.35 -7.73
C HIS A 208 -21.94 -11.28 -7.27
N THR A 209 -22.28 -11.20 -5.98
CA THR A 209 -23.41 -11.94 -5.40
C THR A 209 -24.73 -11.50 -6.01
N ALA A 210 -24.95 -10.18 -6.14
CA ALA A 210 -26.18 -9.62 -6.70
C ALA A 210 -26.41 -10.04 -8.15
N PHE A 211 -25.36 -10.01 -8.99
CA PHE A 211 -25.45 -10.38 -10.40
C PHE A 211 -25.12 -11.85 -10.70
N LYS A 212 -24.91 -12.68 -9.66
CA LYS A 212 -24.51 -14.10 -9.78
C LYS A 212 -23.33 -14.29 -10.74
N ARG A 213 -22.33 -13.43 -10.63
CA ARG A 213 -21.17 -13.37 -11.53
C ARG A 213 -19.88 -13.40 -10.74
N MET A 214 -18.95 -14.27 -11.11
CA MET A 214 -17.62 -14.33 -10.48
C MET A 214 -16.78 -13.08 -10.79
N PRO A 215 -15.84 -12.71 -9.91
CA PRO A 215 -14.85 -11.66 -10.20
C PRO A 215 -14.06 -11.97 -11.48
N GLY A 216 -13.61 -10.92 -12.17
CA GLY A 216 -12.86 -10.99 -13.42
C GLY A 216 -13.70 -11.33 -14.66
N MET A 217 -15.00 -11.61 -14.50
CA MET A 217 -15.87 -11.96 -15.63
C MET A 217 -16.42 -10.72 -16.34
N PHE A 218 -16.43 -10.75 -17.67
CA PHE A 218 -17.06 -9.72 -18.48
C PHE A 218 -18.58 -9.67 -18.29
N ILE A 219 -19.15 -8.48 -18.44
CA ILE A 219 -20.60 -8.30 -18.50
C ILE A 219 -21.10 -9.02 -19.75
N PRO A 220 -22.02 -10.00 -19.65
CA PRO A 220 -22.61 -10.63 -20.81
C PRO A 220 -23.24 -9.58 -21.71
N ARG A 221 -22.95 -9.62 -23.01
CA ARG A 221 -23.72 -8.81 -23.97
C ARG A 221 -25.12 -9.41 -24.04
N ASP A 222 -26.14 -8.60 -23.75
CA ASP A 222 -27.50 -8.96 -24.11
C ASP A 222 -27.51 -9.33 -25.59
N LYS A 223 -27.98 -10.53 -25.92
CA LYS A 223 -28.18 -10.96 -27.31
C LYS A 223 -29.36 -10.19 -27.90
N LYS A 224 -29.21 -8.89 -28.13
CA LYS A 224 -30.15 -8.11 -28.95
C LYS A 224 -29.78 -8.32 -30.41
N ASP A 225 -30.54 -9.23 -31.01
CA ASP A 225 -30.81 -9.55 -32.41
C ASP A 225 -29.71 -9.35 -33.46
N PRO A 226 -29.53 -10.31 -34.39
CA PRO A 226 -28.62 -10.13 -35.51
C PRO A 226 -29.06 -8.89 -36.28
N VAL A 227 -28.30 -7.80 -36.15
CA VAL A 227 -28.39 -6.65 -37.04
C VAL A 227 -28.18 -7.21 -38.43
N LYS A 228 -29.27 -7.38 -39.18
CA LYS A 228 -29.25 -7.78 -40.58
C LYS A 228 -28.41 -6.75 -41.30
N ALA A 229 -27.12 -7.04 -41.48
CA ALA A 229 -26.25 -6.27 -42.34
C ALA A 229 -26.87 -6.33 -43.73
N LYS A 230 -27.64 -5.29 -44.10
CA LYS A 230 -28.14 -5.11 -45.46
C LYS A 230 -26.92 -4.95 -46.35
N ARG A 231 -26.41 -6.06 -46.88
CA ARG A 231 -25.46 -6.07 -48.00
C ARG A 231 -26.15 -5.33 -49.14
N LYS A 232 -25.78 -4.06 -49.36
CA LYS A 232 -26.10 -3.35 -50.60
C LYS A 232 -25.47 -4.15 -51.74
N LYS A 233 -26.26 -4.95 -52.46
CA LYS A 233 -25.87 -5.52 -53.74
C LYS A 233 -25.57 -4.34 -54.67
N LYS A 234 -24.28 -4.09 -54.97
CA LYS A 234 -23.90 -3.26 -56.11
C LYS A 234 -24.43 -3.96 -57.37
N SER A 235 -25.47 -3.41 -57.98
CA SER A 235 -25.91 -3.79 -59.32
C SER A 235 -24.78 -3.48 -60.30
N LYS A 236 -24.11 -4.51 -60.82
CA LYS A 236 -23.30 -4.38 -62.03
C LYS A 236 -24.26 -4.11 -63.18
N SER A 237 -24.37 -2.85 -63.58
CA SER A 237 -25.00 -2.48 -64.84
C SER A 237 -24.09 -3.00 -65.96
N LEU A 238 -24.52 -4.03 -66.68
CA LEU A 238 -24.01 -4.35 -68.00
C LEU A 238 -24.38 -3.19 -68.93
N ARG A 239 -23.38 -2.55 -69.54
CA ARG A 239 -23.60 -1.70 -70.72
C ARG A 239 -22.73 -2.19 -71.87
N ASN A 240 -23.33 -3.13 -72.59
CA ASN A 240 -23.27 -3.46 -74.01
C ASN A 240 -21.99 -3.20 -74.83
N LYS A 241 -21.51 -4.31 -75.42
CA LYS A 241 -20.83 -4.42 -76.72
C LYS A 241 -21.59 -3.69 -77.83
N LYS A 242 -20.83 -3.03 -78.71
CA LYS A 242 -20.98 -2.93 -80.19
C LYS A 242 -19.78 -2.08 -80.67
N ARG A 243 -19.13 -2.34 -81.79
CA ARG A 243 -19.03 -3.47 -82.69
C ARG A 243 -17.70 -3.25 -83.42
#